data_AF-A0A0F9BG54-F1
#
_entry.id   AF-A0A0F9BG54-F1
#
_cell.length_a   1.000
_cell.length_b   1.000
_cell.length_c   1.000
_cell.angle_alpha   90.00
_cell.angle_beta   90.00
_cell.angle_gamma   90.00
#
_symmetry.space_group_name_H-M   'P 1'
#
loop_
_entity.id
_entity.type
_entity.pdbx_description
1 polymer ?
#
loop_
_entity_poly.entity_id
_entity_poly.type
_entity_poly.pdbx_seq_one_letter_code
_entity_poly.pdbx_strand_id
1 'polypeptide(L)'
;MSGSQNHYSNNSAFRNDDAGFHLFGYNNTIKQNDAHNNSIGFICNAKSYNLFSENVAYNNERDGFYFCSEDISVVNNTAYGNKNFGMLFYSSIGMNISLNKVFDNKDGIALGFQNKSQLNS
;
A
#
# COMPACT_ATOMS: atom_id res chain seq x y z
N MET A 1 -9.08 -1.67 10.10
CA MET A 1 -10.39 -1.86 9.41
C MET A 1 -10.53 -3.33 9.06
N SER A 2 -11.45 -4.05 9.69
CA SER A 2 -11.76 -5.45 9.34
C SER A 2 -13.08 -5.52 8.61
N GLY A 3 -13.08 -5.99 7.37
CA GLY A 3 -14.31 -6.16 6.59
C GLY A 3 -14.00 -6.42 5.12
N SER A 4 -14.98 -6.93 4.39
CA SER A 4 -14.86 -7.20 2.96
C SER A 4 -15.88 -6.40 2.17
N GLN A 5 -15.60 -6.12 0.90
CA GLN A 5 -16.50 -5.37 0.01
C GLN A 5 -16.78 -3.93 0.46
N ASN A 6 -15.84 -3.31 1.18
CA ASN A 6 -15.98 -1.92 1.62
C ASN A 6 -15.36 -0.96 0.61
N HIS A 7 -15.87 0.27 0.61
CA HIS A 7 -15.31 1.37 -0.13
C HIS A 7 -14.87 2.47 0.83
N TYR A 8 -13.57 2.75 0.89
CA TYR A 8 -12.99 3.81 1.71
C TYR A 8 -12.40 4.87 0.78
N SER A 9 -12.96 6.07 0.77
CA SER A 9 -12.49 7.15 -0.10
C SER A 9 -12.53 8.53 0.51
N ASN A 10 -11.61 9.39 0.05
CA ASN A 10 -11.51 10.80 0.44
C ASN A 10 -11.29 11.03 1.94
N ASN A 11 -10.52 10.14 2.58
CA ASN A 11 -10.15 10.27 3.99
C ASN A 11 -8.70 10.71 4.14
N SER A 12 -8.41 11.41 5.24
CA SER A 12 -7.04 11.74 5.65
C SER A 12 -6.72 11.10 6.99
N ALA A 13 -5.59 10.39 7.07
CA ALA A 13 -5.08 9.82 8.31
C ALA A 13 -3.65 10.32 8.55
N PHE A 14 -3.44 11.03 9.66
CA PHE A 14 -2.17 11.66 9.95
C PHE A 14 -1.85 11.71 11.43
N ARG A 15 -0.56 11.74 11.77
CA ARG A 15 -0.04 11.80 13.15
C ARG A 15 -0.55 10.66 14.03
N ASN A 16 -0.67 9.46 13.45
CA ASN A 16 -0.90 8.23 14.20
C ASN A 16 0.45 7.54 14.46
N ASP A 17 0.60 6.98 15.66
CA ASP A 17 1.85 6.33 16.09
C ASP A 17 2.19 5.06 15.28
N ASP A 18 1.20 4.44 14.64
CA ASP A 18 1.37 3.24 13.82
C ASP A 18 0.98 3.49 12.34
N ALA A 19 -0.14 2.94 11.88
CA ALA A 19 -0.60 3.10 10.50
C ALA A 19 -1.63 4.23 10.36
N GLY A 20 -1.59 4.96 9.25
CA GLY A 20 -2.70 5.83 8.85
C GLY A 20 -3.94 5.00 8.48
N PHE A 21 -3.76 4.01 7.61
CA PHE A 21 -4.80 3.05 7.26
C PHE A 21 -4.28 1.63 7.41
N HIS A 22 -4.99 0.82 8.20
CA HIS A 22 -4.69 -0.61 8.35
C HIS A 22 -5.86 -1.45 7.86
N LEU A 23 -5.67 -2.17 6.76
CA LEU A 23 -6.69 -2.97 6.11
C LEU A 23 -6.52 -4.47 6.42
N PHE A 24 -7.64 -5.06 6.82
CA PHE A 24 -7.85 -6.50 6.95
C PHE A 24 -9.12 -6.89 6.17
N GLY A 25 -9.07 -7.92 5.32
CA GLY A 25 -10.23 -8.42 4.57
C GLY A 25 -9.96 -8.66 3.09
N TYR A 26 -11.00 -8.77 2.26
CA TYR A 26 -10.90 -8.99 0.81
C TYR A 26 -11.90 -8.12 0.04
N ASN A 27 -11.67 -7.93 -1.26
CA ASN A 27 -12.56 -7.15 -2.13
C ASN A 27 -12.82 -5.71 -1.66
N ASN A 28 -11.89 -5.05 -0.97
CA ASN A 28 -12.08 -3.65 -0.59
C ASN A 28 -11.48 -2.70 -1.64
N THR A 29 -12.10 -1.53 -1.79
CA THR A 29 -11.61 -0.44 -2.64
C THR A 29 -11.19 0.73 -1.78
N ILE A 30 -9.91 1.08 -1.82
CA ILE A 30 -9.28 2.15 -1.07
C ILE A 30 -8.86 3.18 -2.11
N LYS A 31 -9.58 4.30 -2.17
CA LYS A 31 -9.43 5.27 -3.26
C LYS A 31 -9.29 6.70 -2.78
N GLN A 32 -8.34 7.48 -3.31
CA GLN A 32 -8.24 8.92 -3.02
C GLN A 32 -8.12 9.24 -1.53
N ASN A 33 -7.33 8.45 -0.79
CA ASN A 33 -7.04 8.73 0.62
C ASN A 33 -5.61 9.26 0.78
N ASP A 34 -5.41 10.09 1.79
CA ASP A 34 -4.12 10.69 2.14
C ASP A 34 -3.61 10.14 3.48
N ALA A 35 -2.41 9.54 3.50
CA ALA A 35 -1.77 9.05 4.72
C ALA A 35 -0.39 9.69 4.92
N HIS A 36 -0.23 10.50 5.96
CA HIS A 36 1.00 11.25 6.15
C HIS A 36 1.39 11.50 7.59
N ASN A 37 2.70 11.66 7.86
CA ASN A 37 3.23 11.82 9.22
C ASN A 37 2.76 10.71 10.19
N ASN A 38 2.60 9.49 9.71
CA ASN A 38 2.39 8.29 10.54
C ASN A 38 3.68 7.46 10.57
N SER A 39 3.73 6.36 11.34
CA SER A 39 4.83 5.39 11.18
C SER A 39 4.78 4.72 9.79
N ILE A 40 3.61 4.22 9.38
CA ILE A 40 3.35 3.76 7.99
C ILE A 40 2.10 4.45 7.44
N GLY A 41 2.11 4.82 6.15
CA GLY A 41 0.93 5.38 5.51
C GLY A 41 -0.23 4.37 5.41
N PHE A 42 -0.04 3.33 4.60
CA PHE A 42 -1.01 2.26 4.37
C PHE A 42 -0.42 0.89 4.65
N ILE A 43 -1.10 0.08 5.46
CA ILE A 43 -0.80 -1.34 5.66
C ILE A 43 -1.95 -2.17 5.10
N CYS A 44 -1.63 -3.12 4.24
CA CYS A 44 -2.55 -4.13 3.75
C CYS A 44 -2.05 -5.52 4.15
N ASN A 45 -2.59 -6.04 5.26
CA ASN A 45 -2.37 -7.42 5.71
C ASN A 45 -3.66 -8.20 5.45
N ALA A 46 -4.01 -8.32 4.18
CA ALA A 46 -5.36 -8.63 3.75
C ALA A 46 -5.36 -9.84 2.82
N LYS A 47 -6.55 -10.45 2.66
CA LYS A 47 -6.80 -11.51 1.68
C LYS A 47 -6.95 -10.90 0.28
N SER A 48 -7.20 -11.74 -0.72
CA SER A 48 -7.18 -11.38 -2.15
C SER A 48 -8.07 -10.21 -2.58
N TYR A 49 -7.73 -9.64 -3.75
CA TYR A 49 -8.58 -8.74 -4.55
C TYR A 49 -8.91 -7.37 -3.95
N ASN A 50 -8.02 -6.81 -3.13
CA ASN A 50 -8.14 -5.41 -2.73
C ASN A 50 -7.61 -4.48 -3.83
N LEU A 51 -8.25 -3.33 -4.00
CA LEU A 51 -7.86 -2.28 -4.94
C LEU A 51 -7.42 -1.03 -4.17
N PHE A 52 -6.18 -0.59 -4.41
CA PHE A 52 -5.66 0.70 -3.98
C PHE A 52 -5.48 1.59 -5.20
N SER A 53 -6.22 2.68 -5.29
CA SER A 53 -6.08 3.63 -6.40
C SER A 53 -6.10 5.10 -6.00
N GLU A 54 -5.28 5.92 -6.67
CA GLU A 54 -5.25 7.38 -6.47
C GLU A 54 -4.98 7.80 -5.01
N ASN A 55 -4.38 6.95 -4.17
CA ASN A 55 -4.02 7.31 -2.79
C ASN A 55 -2.64 7.97 -2.75
N VAL A 56 -2.42 8.79 -1.73
CA VAL A 56 -1.14 9.49 -1.50
C VAL A 56 -0.58 9.14 -0.14
N ALA A 57 0.65 8.62 -0.09
CA ALA A 57 1.37 8.34 1.16
C ALA A 57 2.67 9.15 1.23
N TYR A 58 2.80 10.04 2.21
CA TYR A 58 3.97 10.89 2.29
C TYR A 58 4.45 11.25 3.68
N ASN A 59 5.76 11.53 3.80
CA ASN A 59 6.40 11.93 5.07
C ASN A 59 6.10 10.97 6.23
N ASN A 60 5.91 9.68 5.97
CA ASN A 60 5.77 8.68 7.03
C ASN A 60 7.15 8.26 7.55
N GLU A 61 7.22 7.89 8.82
CA GLU A 61 8.48 7.58 9.50
C GLU A 61 9.13 6.28 9.05
N ARG A 62 8.39 5.45 8.32
CA ARG A 62 8.90 4.25 7.68
C ARG A 62 8.44 4.19 6.23
N ASP A 63 7.40 3.41 5.95
CA ASP A 63 6.98 3.08 4.59
C ASP A 63 5.74 3.90 4.19
N GLY A 64 5.64 4.26 2.91
CA GLY A 64 4.43 4.86 2.37
C GLY A 64 3.30 3.83 2.29
N PHE A 65 3.57 2.75 1.55
CA PHE A 65 2.67 1.60 1.43
C PHE A 65 3.41 0.31 1.79
N TYR A 66 2.81 -0.50 2.66
CA TYR A 66 3.27 -1.83 3.03
C TYR A 66 2.19 -2.86 2.68
N PHE A 67 2.50 -3.75 1.74
CA PHE A 67 1.59 -4.78 1.26
C PHE A 67 2.09 -6.17 1.63
N CYS A 68 1.23 -6.93 2.28
CA CYS A 68 1.35 -8.37 2.50
C CYS A 68 0.01 -9.01 2.13
N SER A 69 -0.23 -9.15 0.82
CA SER A 69 -1.51 -9.54 0.24
C SER A 69 -1.34 -10.37 -1.03
N GLU A 70 -2.35 -11.18 -1.33
CA GLU A 70 -2.49 -11.88 -2.62
C GLU A 70 -3.40 -11.07 -3.54
N ASP A 71 -3.25 -11.24 -4.86
CA ASP A 71 -4.11 -10.68 -5.93
C ASP A 71 -4.51 -9.20 -5.73
N ILE A 72 -3.57 -8.37 -5.29
CA ILE A 72 -3.81 -6.96 -5.02
C ILE A 72 -3.60 -6.12 -6.29
N SER A 73 -4.46 -5.12 -6.49
CA SER A 73 -4.28 -4.11 -7.54
C SER A 73 -3.87 -2.78 -6.90
N VAL A 74 -2.70 -2.26 -7.27
CA VAL A 74 -2.14 -0.99 -6.79
C VAL A 74 -1.89 -0.11 -8.00
N VAL A 75 -2.81 0.83 -8.26
CA VAL A 75 -2.84 1.59 -9.51
C VAL A 75 -2.88 3.10 -9.27
N ASN A 76 -2.01 3.86 -9.93
CA ASN A 76 -2.05 5.33 -9.89
C ASN A 76 -1.96 5.94 -8.46
N ASN A 77 -1.23 5.29 -7.55
CA ASN A 77 -0.94 5.84 -6.22
C ASN A 77 0.36 6.64 -6.24
N THR A 78 0.52 7.55 -5.29
CA THR A 78 1.70 8.40 -5.16
C THR A 78 2.35 8.18 -3.80
N ALA A 79 3.66 7.91 -3.76
CA ALA A 79 4.42 7.75 -2.52
C ALA A 79 5.71 8.59 -2.53
N TYR A 80 5.89 9.49 -1.57
CA TYR A 80 7.10 10.33 -1.48
C TYR A 80 7.47 10.80 -0.08
N GLY A 81 8.75 11.10 0.15
CA GLY A 81 9.22 11.62 1.44
C GLY A 81 9.14 10.62 2.60
N ASN A 82 8.87 9.34 2.34
CA ASN A 82 8.83 8.31 3.39
C ASN A 82 10.27 7.87 3.73
N LYS A 83 10.58 7.72 5.03
CA LYS A 83 11.97 7.52 5.49
C LYS A 83 12.58 6.18 5.05
N ASN A 84 11.77 5.21 4.61
CA ASN A 84 12.19 3.90 4.15
C ASN A 84 11.67 3.61 2.72
N PHE A 85 10.72 2.69 2.54
CA PHE A 85 10.21 2.37 1.20
C PHE A 85 9.05 3.28 0.81
N GLY A 86 9.00 3.72 -0.44
CA GLY A 86 7.78 4.31 -1.00
C GLY A 86 6.66 3.26 -1.08
N MET A 87 6.96 2.11 -1.67
CA MET A 87 6.06 0.94 -1.70
C MET A 87 6.85 -0.34 -1.46
N LEU A 88 6.49 -1.09 -0.42
CA LEU A 88 7.04 -2.41 -0.13
C LEU A 88 5.97 -3.48 -0.33
N PHE A 89 6.28 -4.47 -1.17
CA PHE A 89 5.47 -5.68 -1.35
C PHE A 89 6.21 -6.86 -0.73
N TYR A 90 5.77 -7.27 0.45
CA TYR A 90 6.35 -8.34 1.25
C TYR A 90 5.53 -9.61 1.09
N SER A 91 6.14 -10.70 0.60
CA SER A 91 5.48 -12.00 0.41
C SER A 91 4.13 -11.93 -0.33
N SER A 92 3.99 -10.95 -1.22
CA SER A 92 2.76 -10.70 -1.98
C SER A 92 2.84 -11.37 -3.36
N ILE A 93 1.74 -11.92 -3.85
CA ILE A 93 1.68 -12.64 -5.13
C ILE A 93 0.47 -12.19 -5.96
N GLY A 94 0.47 -12.44 -7.27
CA GLY A 94 -0.65 -12.08 -8.15
C GLY A 94 -0.89 -10.57 -8.28
N MET A 95 0.14 -9.75 -8.02
CA MET A 95 0.00 -8.30 -7.92
C MET A 95 -0.13 -7.65 -9.29
N ASN A 96 -1.04 -6.67 -9.42
CA ASN A 96 -1.08 -5.74 -10.53
C ASN A 96 -0.63 -4.35 -10.05
N ILE A 97 0.57 -3.94 -10.43
CA ILE A 97 1.19 -2.66 -10.03
C ILE A 97 1.40 -1.83 -11.28
N SER A 98 0.67 -0.73 -11.43
CA SER A 98 0.77 0.12 -12.62
C SER A 98 0.53 1.59 -12.32
N LEU A 99 1.16 2.47 -13.11
CA LEU A 99 0.96 3.94 -13.06
C LEU A 99 1.29 4.61 -11.71
N ASN A 100 1.91 3.91 -10.76
CA ASN A 100 2.28 4.48 -9.48
C ASN A 100 3.47 5.43 -9.62
N LYS A 101 3.44 6.55 -8.90
CA LYS A 101 4.53 7.52 -8.83
C LYS A 101 5.24 7.40 -7.49
N VAL A 102 6.50 6.98 -7.50
CA VAL A 102 7.27 6.75 -6.27
C VAL A 102 8.62 7.45 -6.39
N PHE A 103 8.84 8.47 -5.57
CA PHE A 103 10.00 9.36 -5.63
C PHE A 103 10.34 9.92 -4.24
N ASP A 104 11.56 10.41 -4.01
CA ASP A 104 11.99 11.00 -2.73
C ASP A 104 11.76 10.13 -1.48
N ASN A 105 11.80 8.81 -1.64
CA ASN A 105 11.88 7.87 -0.52
C ASN A 105 13.30 7.31 -0.46
N LYS A 106 13.72 6.74 0.68
CA LYS A 106 15.04 6.09 0.76
C LYS A 106 15.18 5.00 -0.30
N ASP A 107 14.14 4.18 -0.44
CA ASP A 107 14.01 3.17 -1.48
C ASP A 107 12.64 3.36 -2.17
N GLY A 108 12.60 3.20 -3.50
CA GLY A 108 11.38 3.41 -4.28
C GLY A 108 10.34 2.29 -4.10
N ILE A 109 10.32 1.35 -5.05
CA ILE A 109 9.46 0.17 -5.01
C ILE A 109 10.35 -1.04 -4.72
N ALA A 110 10.01 -1.82 -3.69
CA ALA A 110 10.72 -3.03 -3.32
C ALA A 110 9.80 -4.25 -3.30
N LEU A 111 10.31 -5.37 -3.82
CA LEU A 111 9.66 -6.68 -3.79
C LEU A 111 10.43 -7.59 -2.83
N GLY A 112 9.98 -7.68 -1.58
CA GLY A 112 10.62 -8.47 -0.52
C GLY A 112 10.04 -9.88 -0.40
N PHE A 113 10.89 -10.89 -0.24
CA PHE A 113 10.52 -12.30 0.00
C PHE A 113 9.42 -12.81 -0.94
N GLN A 114 9.63 -12.64 -2.24
CA GLN A 114 8.71 -13.13 -3.26
C GLN A 114 8.88 -14.65 -3.37
N ASN A 115 7.81 -15.41 -3.11
CA ASN A 115 7.82 -16.84 -3.41
C ASN A 115 7.95 -17.01 -4.93
N LYS A 116 9.03 -17.68 -5.34
CA LYS A 116 9.54 -17.82 -6.72
C LYS A 116 8.62 -18.58 -7.70
N SER A 117 7.31 -18.67 -7.46
CA SER A 117 6.39 -19.39 -8.35
C SER A 117 5.63 -18.41 -9.23
N GLN A 118 5.90 -18.45 -10.54
CA GLN A 118 5.24 -17.72 -11.64
C GLN A 118 5.91 -16.43 -12.12
N LEU A 119 7.21 -16.50 -12.41
CA LEU A 119 7.71 -15.86 -13.64
C LEU A 119 7.42 -16.84 -14.78
N ASN A 120 6.27 -16.71 -15.44
CA ASN A 120 6.06 -17.39 -16.70
C ASN A 120 6.93 -16.70 -17.75
N SER A 121 7.88 -17.46 -18.31
CA SER A 121 8.67 -17.13 -19.50
C SER A 121 7.80 -17.07 -20.75
#